data_AF-A0A836CIE8-F1
#
_entry.id   AF-A0A836CIE8-F1
#
_cell.length_a   1.000
_cell.length_b   1.000
_cell.length_c   1.000
_cell.angle_alpha   90.00
_cell.angle_beta   90.00
_cell.angle_gamma   90.00
#
_symmetry.space_group_name_H-M   'P 1'
#
loop_
_entity.id
_entity.type
_entity.pdbx_description
1 polymer ?
#
loop_
_entity_poly.entity_id
_entity_poly.type
_entity_poly.pdbx_seq_one_letter_code
_entity_poly.pdbx_strand_id
1 'polypeptide(L)'
;MGVFLYWPNMIGYSRIVLMVVSVRTALWRWQLSIGCYLLSFALDGVDGMAARKLNQTSRLGSVLDMVTDRCATATLLMVLSALNPAYMPGAAAMMALDMSSHWTHMYRSRAHHKAVAADTNILLRAYYGCKPLFMGAIVSAEAFYVLLYVRHWVGAGEGARALRWALRAATPGWLLKQVVNTAQLCSALADIATNDAAP
;
A
#
# COMPACT_ATOMS: atom_id res chain seq x y z
N MET A 1 25.11 -14.20 0.91
CA MET A 1 24.33 -14.14 2.18
C MET A 1 24.21 -12.73 2.78
N GLY A 2 25.06 -11.75 2.44
CA GLY A 2 25.07 -10.44 3.13
C GLY A 2 23.77 -9.63 3.06
N VAL A 3 23.23 -9.36 1.85
CA VAL A 3 22.07 -8.45 1.69
C VAL A 3 20.78 -9.02 2.30
N PHE A 4 20.56 -10.33 2.24
CA PHE A 4 19.37 -10.97 2.84
C PHE A 4 19.29 -10.75 4.36
N LEU A 5 20.44 -10.59 5.02
CA LEU A 5 20.55 -10.41 6.47
C LEU A 5 20.65 -8.95 6.93
N TYR A 6 20.42 -8.00 6.03
CA TYR A 6 20.34 -6.58 6.41
C TYR A 6 19.18 -6.36 7.39
N TRP A 7 19.40 -5.52 8.39
CA TRP A 7 18.39 -5.14 9.39
C TRP A 7 17.05 -4.70 8.77
N PRO A 8 17.00 -3.82 7.73
CA PRO A 8 15.74 -3.51 7.07
C PRO A 8 15.04 -4.73 6.44
N ASN A 9 15.80 -5.69 5.89
CA ASN A 9 15.22 -6.90 5.29
C ASN A 9 14.69 -7.87 6.35
N MET A 10 15.35 -7.96 7.51
CA MET A 10 14.84 -8.71 8.67
C MET A 10 13.51 -8.12 9.16
N ILE A 11 13.39 -6.78 9.20
CA ILE A 11 12.12 -6.11 9.50
C ILE A 11 11.08 -6.46 8.43
N GLY A 12 11.45 -6.39 7.14
CA GLY A 12 10.59 -6.82 6.03
C GLY A 12 10.06 -8.26 6.18
N TYR A 13 10.90 -9.21 6.57
CA TYR A 13 10.44 -10.58 6.84
C TYR A 13 9.49 -10.68 8.04
N SER A 14 9.73 -9.89 9.10
CA SER A 14 8.81 -9.82 10.23
C SER A 14 7.43 -9.27 9.83
N ARG A 15 7.39 -8.30 8.91
CA ARG A 15 6.14 -7.76 8.32
C ARG A 15 5.36 -8.84 7.59
N ILE A 16 6.03 -9.68 6.80
CA ILE A 16 5.39 -10.83 6.13
C ILE A 16 4.78 -11.79 7.15
N VAL A 17 5.49 -12.13 8.23
CA VAL A 17 4.96 -13.01 9.28
C VAL A 17 3.75 -12.37 9.96
N LEU A 18 3.81 -11.08 10.30
CA LEU A 18 2.69 -10.34 10.89
C LEU A 18 1.47 -10.31 9.98
N MET A 19 1.66 -10.09 8.67
CA MET A 19 0.60 -10.16 7.67
C MET A 19 -0.05 -11.56 7.64
N VAL A 20 0.74 -12.63 7.63
CA VAL A 20 0.21 -14.02 7.64
C VAL A 20 -0.61 -14.30 8.90
N VAL A 21 -0.11 -13.89 10.08
CA VAL A 21 -0.86 -14.02 11.34
C VAL A 21 -2.14 -13.18 11.31
N SER A 22 -2.06 -11.97 10.76
CA SER A 22 -3.22 -11.07 10.62
C SER A 22 -4.34 -11.74 9.83
N VAL A 23 -4.03 -12.24 8.63
CA VAL A 23 -5.01 -12.92 7.77
C VAL A 23 -5.54 -14.20 8.40
N ARG A 24 -4.67 -15.02 8.99
CA ARG A 24 -5.05 -16.30 9.63
C ARG A 24 -6.04 -16.12 10.77
N THR A 25 -5.97 -14.98 11.47
CA THR A 25 -6.78 -14.66 12.65
C THR A 25 -8.01 -13.80 12.30
N ALA A 26 -8.11 -13.31 11.07
CA ALA A 26 -9.03 -12.24 10.68
C ALA A 26 -10.52 -12.54 10.88
N LEU A 27 -10.93 -13.82 10.83
CA LEU A 27 -12.34 -14.23 10.90
C LEU A 27 -12.79 -14.70 12.29
N TRP A 28 -11.89 -14.82 13.27
CA TRP A 28 -12.22 -15.38 14.59
C TRP A 28 -11.55 -14.66 15.77
N ARG A 29 -10.46 -13.92 15.55
CA ARG A 29 -9.78 -13.07 16.55
C ARG A 29 -9.39 -11.73 15.94
N TRP A 30 -10.39 -10.90 15.70
CA TRP A 30 -10.22 -9.65 14.95
C TRP A 30 -9.27 -8.64 15.62
N GLN A 31 -9.20 -8.61 16.96
CA GLN A 31 -8.28 -7.74 17.70
C GLN A 31 -6.81 -8.12 17.48
N LEU A 32 -6.51 -9.42 17.43
CA LEU A 32 -5.16 -9.91 17.10
C LEU A 32 -4.85 -9.61 15.64
N SER A 33 -5.81 -9.84 14.75
CA SER A 33 -5.67 -9.58 13.31
C SER A 33 -5.29 -8.13 13.03
N ILE A 34 -6.07 -7.18 13.57
CA ILE A 34 -5.81 -5.75 13.38
C ILE A 34 -4.53 -5.30 14.08
N GLY A 35 -4.22 -5.84 15.26
CA GLY A 35 -2.98 -5.52 15.97
C GLY A 35 -1.74 -5.92 15.14
N CYS A 36 -1.74 -7.13 14.57
CA CYS A 36 -0.67 -7.58 13.69
C CYS A 36 -0.60 -6.76 12.39
N TYR A 37 -1.76 -6.42 11.79
CA TYR A 37 -1.81 -5.60 10.58
C TYR A 37 -1.21 -4.21 10.81
N LEU A 38 -1.67 -3.51 11.86
CA LEU A 38 -1.20 -2.16 12.20
C LEU A 38 0.28 -2.15 12.60
N LEU A 39 0.74 -3.19 13.31
CA LEU A 39 2.17 -3.33 13.62
C LEU A 39 2.99 -3.53 12.34
N SER A 40 2.54 -4.38 11.41
CA SER A 40 3.20 -4.57 10.12
C SER A 40 3.26 -3.27 9.31
N PHE A 41 2.16 -2.51 9.29
CA PHE A 41 2.09 -1.21 8.64
C PHE A 41 2.99 -0.17 9.32
N ALA A 42 3.13 -0.17 10.64
CA ALA A 42 4.03 0.74 11.33
C ALA A 42 5.51 0.40 11.06
N LEU A 43 5.85 -0.89 10.96
CA LEU A 43 7.20 -1.37 10.68
C LEU A 43 7.69 -1.03 9.27
N ASP A 44 6.78 -0.78 8.33
CA ASP A 44 7.07 -0.24 7.00
C ASP A 44 7.94 1.03 7.05
N GLY A 45 7.49 2.04 7.80
CA GLY A 45 8.27 3.26 7.96
C GLY A 45 9.61 3.01 8.67
N VAL A 46 9.67 2.00 9.54
CA VAL A 46 10.87 1.67 10.33
C VAL A 46 11.95 1.01 9.48
N ASP A 47 11.59 0.12 8.56
CA ASP A 47 12.59 -0.53 7.69
C ASP A 47 13.30 0.50 6.78
N GLY A 48 12.56 1.45 6.21
CA GLY A 48 13.14 2.50 5.38
C GLY A 48 14.02 3.45 6.20
N MET A 49 13.61 3.77 7.43
CA MET A 49 14.46 4.54 8.35
C MET A 49 15.74 3.80 8.73
N ALA A 50 15.64 2.50 9.03
CA ALA A 50 16.78 1.65 9.35
C ALA A 50 17.74 1.53 8.16
N ALA A 51 17.22 1.34 6.96
CA ALA A 51 18.01 1.26 5.73
C ALA A 51 18.86 2.52 5.51
N ARG A 52 18.27 3.71 5.72
CA ARG A 52 18.98 5.00 5.59
C ARG A 52 19.98 5.24 6.71
N LYS A 53 19.61 4.96 7.96
CA LYS A 53 20.48 5.19 9.12
C LYS A 53 21.69 4.25 9.16
N LEU A 54 21.52 3.00 8.71
CA LEU A 54 22.55 1.98 8.74
C LEU A 54 23.33 1.87 7.42
N ASN A 55 23.04 2.73 6.42
CA ASN A 55 23.58 2.63 5.06
C ASN A 55 23.39 1.23 4.44
N GLN A 56 22.23 0.61 4.69
CA GLN A 56 21.84 -0.72 4.23
C GLN A 56 20.74 -0.67 3.15
N THR A 57 20.70 0.40 2.35
CA THR A 57 19.77 0.50 1.22
C THR A 57 20.14 -0.52 0.14
N SER A 58 19.14 -1.23 -0.39
CA SER A 58 19.37 -2.26 -1.41
C SER A 58 18.16 -2.43 -2.33
N ARG A 59 18.40 -2.87 -3.57
CA ARG A 59 17.34 -3.18 -4.53
C ARG A 59 16.44 -4.32 -4.06
N LEU A 60 17.02 -5.30 -3.37
CA LEU A 60 16.23 -6.38 -2.76
C LEU A 60 15.27 -5.81 -1.71
N GLY A 61 15.77 -4.96 -0.82
CA GLY A 61 14.94 -4.33 0.20
C GLY A 61 13.80 -3.50 -0.38
N SER A 62 14.07 -2.67 -1.39
CA SER A 62 13.01 -1.87 -2.05
C SER A 62 11.95 -2.74 -2.75
N VAL A 63 12.34 -3.89 -3.31
CA VAL A 63 11.38 -4.82 -3.93
C VAL A 63 10.57 -5.54 -2.86
N LEU A 64 11.23 -6.02 -1.79
CA LEU A 64 10.60 -6.73 -0.68
C LEU A 64 9.56 -5.85 0.01
N ASP A 65 9.93 -4.61 0.31
CA ASP A 65 9.07 -3.58 0.89
C ASP A 65 7.79 -3.40 0.07
N MET A 66 7.96 -3.00 -1.20
CA MET A 66 6.82 -2.75 -2.08
C MET A 66 5.92 -3.99 -2.26
N VAL A 67 6.49 -5.18 -2.47
CA VAL A 67 5.68 -6.40 -2.64
C VAL A 67 4.90 -6.72 -1.36
N THR A 68 5.53 -6.56 -0.20
CA THR A 68 4.90 -6.82 1.11
C THR A 68 3.70 -5.89 1.32
N ASP A 69 3.81 -4.61 0.98
CA ASP A 69 2.68 -3.67 1.07
C ASP A 69 1.50 -4.12 0.24
N ARG A 70 1.74 -4.44 -1.05
CA ARG A 70 0.67 -4.82 -1.98
C ARG A 70 0.01 -6.10 -1.52
N CYS A 71 0.78 -7.07 -1.02
CA CYS A 71 0.23 -8.29 -0.43
C CYS A 71 -0.59 -8.01 0.83
N ALA A 72 -0.15 -7.11 1.70
CA ALA A 72 -0.88 -6.75 2.93
C ALA A 72 -2.25 -6.14 2.59
N THR A 73 -2.29 -5.12 1.73
CA THR A 73 -3.55 -4.49 1.31
C THR A 73 -4.44 -5.48 0.56
N ALA A 74 -3.88 -6.30 -0.34
CA ALA A 74 -4.66 -7.30 -1.08
C ALA A 74 -5.30 -8.34 -0.18
N THR A 75 -4.57 -8.85 0.82
CA THR A 75 -5.11 -9.82 1.76
C THR A 75 -6.17 -9.21 2.69
N LEU A 76 -6.04 -7.93 3.08
CA LEU A 76 -7.09 -7.21 3.80
C LEU A 76 -8.36 -7.05 2.95
N LEU A 77 -8.23 -6.68 1.67
CA LEU A 77 -9.36 -6.58 0.73
C LEU A 77 -10.05 -7.94 0.52
N MET A 78 -9.29 -9.03 0.47
CA MET A 78 -9.83 -10.39 0.41
C MET A 78 -10.61 -10.74 1.67
N VAL A 79 -10.09 -10.43 2.85
CA VAL A 79 -10.78 -10.61 4.14
C VAL A 79 -12.08 -9.79 4.17
N LEU A 80 -12.05 -8.53 3.74
CA LEU A 80 -13.25 -7.68 3.67
C LEU A 80 -14.32 -8.28 2.75
N SER A 81 -13.91 -8.86 1.63
CA SER A 81 -14.81 -9.55 0.69
C SER A 81 -15.40 -10.83 1.27
N ALA A 82 -14.65 -11.55 2.10
CA ALA A 82 -15.14 -12.73 2.81
C ALA A 82 -16.15 -12.37 3.91
N LEU A 83 -15.93 -11.26 4.62
CA LEU A 83 -16.83 -10.76 5.66
C LEU A 83 -18.12 -10.15 5.09
N ASN A 84 -18.04 -9.53 3.91
CA ASN A 84 -19.20 -8.98 3.21
C ASN A 84 -19.04 -9.17 1.69
N PRO A 85 -19.72 -10.17 1.09
CA PRO A 85 -19.64 -10.44 -0.34
C PRO A 85 -19.99 -9.25 -1.24
N ALA A 86 -20.78 -8.28 -0.75
CA ALA A 86 -21.10 -7.07 -1.50
C ALA A 86 -19.87 -6.18 -1.80
N TYR A 87 -18.78 -6.32 -1.03
CA TYR A 87 -17.54 -5.58 -1.26
C TYR A 87 -16.66 -6.21 -2.35
N MET A 88 -16.93 -7.45 -2.76
CA MET A 88 -16.06 -8.21 -3.67
C MET A 88 -15.76 -7.49 -4.99
N PRO A 89 -16.73 -6.91 -5.72
CA PRO A 89 -16.43 -6.24 -6.99
C PRO A 89 -15.52 -5.02 -6.80
N GLY A 90 -15.78 -4.23 -5.76
CA GLY A 90 -14.97 -3.06 -5.43
C GLY A 90 -13.57 -3.45 -4.97
N ALA A 91 -13.46 -4.45 -4.09
CA ALA A 91 -12.19 -4.97 -3.61
C ALA A 91 -11.34 -5.53 -4.75
N ALA A 92 -11.93 -6.28 -5.67
CA ALA A 92 -11.25 -6.80 -6.86
C ALA A 92 -10.74 -5.68 -7.77
N ALA A 93 -11.57 -4.65 -8.02
CA ALA A 93 -11.17 -3.50 -8.82
C ALA A 93 -10.02 -2.71 -8.18
N MET A 94 -10.08 -2.45 -6.87
CA MET A 94 -9.01 -1.77 -6.14
C MET A 94 -7.71 -2.58 -6.13
N MET A 95 -7.81 -3.89 -5.92
CA MET A 95 -6.65 -4.79 -5.95
C MET A 95 -6.00 -4.83 -7.34
N ALA A 96 -6.80 -4.93 -8.40
CA ALA A 96 -6.31 -4.93 -9.78
C ALA A 96 -5.62 -3.60 -10.12
N LEU A 97 -6.21 -2.47 -9.73
CA LEU A 97 -5.64 -1.15 -9.94
C LEU A 97 -4.32 -0.96 -9.17
N ASP A 98 -4.29 -1.33 -7.90
CA ASP A 98 -3.11 -1.17 -7.04
C ASP A 98 -1.95 -2.04 -7.52
N MET A 99 -2.21 -3.32 -7.83
CA MET A 99 -1.18 -4.23 -8.34
C MET A 99 -0.66 -3.77 -9.72
N SER A 100 -1.55 -3.43 -10.65
CA SER A 100 -1.16 -3.03 -12.01
C SER A 100 -0.35 -1.74 -12.01
N SER A 101 -0.79 -0.72 -11.26
CA SER A 101 -0.12 0.58 -11.18
C SER A 101 1.30 0.48 -10.61
N HIS A 102 1.50 -0.28 -9.53
CA HIS A 102 2.81 -0.43 -8.92
C HIS A 102 3.73 -1.35 -9.72
N TRP A 103 3.19 -2.41 -10.33
CA TRP A 103 3.97 -3.32 -11.16
C TRP A 103 4.54 -2.61 -12.39
N THR A 104 3.71 -1.89 -13.15
CA THR A 104 4.17 -1.13 -14.32
C THR A 104 5.15 -0.03 -13.93
N HIS A 105 4.89 0.66 -12.82
CA HIS A 105 5.80 1.68 -12.30
C HIS A 105 7.17 1.12 -11.89
N MET A 106 7.21 -0.04 -11.25
CA MET A 106 8.46 -0.74 -10.96
C MET A 106 9.19 -1.22 -12.20
N TYR A 107 8.45 -1.69 -13.21
CA TYR A 107 9.05 -2.11 -14.46
C TYR A 107 9.73 -0.92 -15.16
N ARG A 108 9.03 0.22 -15.25
CA ARG A 108 9.57 1.50 -15.74
C ARG A 108 10.84 1.92 -14.99
N SER A 109 10.84 1.85 -13.66
CA SER A 109 11.99 2.29 -12.85
C SER A 109 13.24 1.41 -13.02
N ARG A 110 13.09 0.16 -13.50
CA ARG A 110 14.22 -0.75 -13.77
C ARG A 110 14.83 -0.55 -15.15
N ALA A 111 14.11 0.03 -16.11
CA ALA A 111 14.48 0.01 -17.52
C ALA A 111 15.48 1.12 -17.94
N HIS A 112 15.74 2.18 -17.15
CA HIS A 112 16.53 3.33 -17.65
C HIS A 112 17.65 3.84 -16.72
N HIS A 113 18.87 3.93 -17.29
CA HIS A 113 20.00 4.76 -16.84
C HIS A 113 20.03 6.15 -17.50
N LYS A 114 19.13 6.42 -18.47
CA LYS A 114 18.93 7.76 -19.04
C LYS A 114 17.90 8.47 -18.17
N ALA A 115 18.24 9.67 -17.72
CA ALA A 115 17.46 10.47 -16.78
C ALA A 115 15.96 10.42 -17.11
N VAL A 116 15.19 9.91 -16.15
CA VAL A 116 13.73 9.91 -16.17
C VAL A 116 13.28 11.32 -16.53
N ALA A 117 12.65 11.50 -17.69
CA ALA A 117 11.93 12.73 -17.97
C ALA A 117 10.94 12.91 -16.83
N ALA A 118 11.14 13.95 -16.02
CA ALA A 118 10.33 14.24 -14.85
C ALA A 118 8.84 14.05 -15.19
N ASP A 119 8.12 13.24 -14.41
CA ASP A 119 6.71 12.87 -14.65
C ASP A 119 5.95 14.04 -15.29
N THR A 120 5.57 13.91 -16.56
CA THR A 120 4.85 14.96 -17.29
C THR A 120 3.48 15.23 -16.66
N ASN A 121 2.98 14.29 -15.87
CA ASN A 121 1.72 14.39 -15.15
C ASN A 121 1.82 15.33 -13.94
N ILE A 122 1.17 16.50 -14.07
CA ILE A 122 1.08 17.55 -13.04
C ILE A 122 0.57 17.00 -11.71
N LEU A 123 -0.37 16.05 -11.75
CA LEU A 123 -0.93 15.43 -10.55
C LEU A 123 0.14 14.64 -9.78
N LEU A 124 0.92 13.80 -10.47
CA LEU A 124 1.97 13.01 -9.85
C LEU A 124 3.08 13.91 -9.28
N ARG A 125 3.43 14.97 -10.00
CA ARG A 125 4.38 15.98 -9.51
C ARG A 125 3.90 16.68 -8.24
N ALA A 126 2.63 17.09 -8.19
CA ALA A 126 2.05 17.71 -7.00
C ALA A 126 1.98 16.71 -5.83
N TYR A 127 1.58 15.47 -6.11
CA TYR A 127 1.45 14.40 -5.14
C TYR A 127 2.79 14.03 -4.49
N TYR A 128 3.83 13.74 -5.30
CA TYR A 128 5.16 13.41 -4.79
C TYR A 128 5.94 14.63 -4.28
N GLY A 129 5.65 15.82 -4.80
CA GLY A 129 6.27 17.08 -4.35
C GLY A 129 5.82 17.51 -2.94
N CYS A 130 4.62 17.14 -2.52
CA CYS A 130 4.08 17.46 -1.19
C CYS A 130 4.12 16.24 -0.27
N LYS A 131 5.20 16.09 0.52
CA LYS A 131 5.37 14.95 1.44
C LYS A 131 4.18 14.72 2.41
N PRO A 132 3.58 15.74 3.03
CA PRO A 132 2.41 15.54 3.88
C PRO A 132 1.20 14.99 3.12
N LEU A 133 0.98 15.43 1.89
CA LEU A 133 -0.10 14.93 1.04
C LEU A 133 0.13 13.46 0.66
N PHE A 134 1.36 13.11 0.27
CA PHE A 134 1.77 11.74 -0.04
C PHE A 134 1.50 10.81 1.15
N MET A 135 2.05 11.13 2.32
CA MET A 135 1.89 10.32 3.53
C MET A 135 0.44 10.27 4.00
N GLY A 136 -0.26 11.41 3.98
CA GLY A 136 -1.66 11.50 4.39
C GLY A 136 -2.58 10.63 3.52
N ALA A 137 -2.34 10.58 2.20
CA ALA A 137 -3.12 9.74 1.29
C ALA A 137 -2.89 8.24 1.54
N ILE A 138 -1.64 7.82 1.80
CA ILE A 138 -1.32 6.42 2.12
C ILE A 138 -1.99 6.00 3.43
N VAL A 139 -1.79 6.79 4.49
CA VAL A 139 -2.38 6.50 5.80
C VAL A 139 -3.90 6.50 5.72
N SER A 140 -4.51 7.43 4.98
CA SER A 140 -5.96 7.49 4.80
C SER A 140 -6.51 6.30 4.03
N ALA A 141 -5.81 5.84 2.98
CA ALA A 141 -6.22 4.68 2.20
C ALA A 141 -6.21 3.40 3.05
N GLU A 142 -5.13 3.17 3.80
CA GLU A 142 -5.01 2.04 4.70
C GLU A 142 -6.01 2.11 5.86
N ALA A 143 -6.15 3.29 6.48
CA ALA A 143 -7.13 3.53 7.52
C ALA A 143 -8.56 3.24 7.02
N PHE A 144 -8.90 3.60 5.79
CA PHE A 144 -10.23 3.33 5.24
C PHE A 144 -10.56 1.84 5.25
N TYR A 145 -9.66 0.98 4.76
CA TYR A 145 -9.87 -0.47 4.76
C TYR A 145 -9.89 -1.07 6.17
N VAL A 146 -8.99 -0.62 7.04
CA VAL A 146 -8.96 -1.06 8.45
C VAL A 146 -10.24 -0.67 9.17
N LEU A 147 -10.75 0.56 8.97
CA LEU A 147 -11.99 1.02 9.60
C LEU A 147 -13.21 0.24 9.06
N LEU A 148 -13.22 -0.15 7.78
CA LEU A 148 -14.26 -1.05 7.24
C LEU A 148 -14.21 -2.42 7.90
N TYR A 149 -13.00 -2.95 8.15
CA TYR A 149 -12.80 -4.23 8.82
C TYR A 149 -13.31 -4.17 10.27
N VAL A 150 -12.91 -3.15 11.04
CA VAL A 150 -13.38 -2.93 12.42
C VAL A 150 -14.90 -2.76 12.46
N ARG A 151 -15.49 -2.11 11.46
CA ARG A 151 -16.94 -1.89 11.40
C ARG A 151 -17.74 -3.18 11.33
N HIS A 152 -17.18 -4.24 10.75
CA HIS A 152 -17.85 -5.54 10.74
C HIS A 152 -17.99 -6.12 12.16
N TRP A 153 -17.00 -5.88 13.03
CA TRP A 153 -16.93 -6.45 14.37
C TRP A 153 -17.54 -5.58 15.47
N VAL A 154 -17.56 -4.26 15.28
CA VAL A 154 -18.14 -3.32 16.25
C VAL A 154 -19.64 -3.19 16.01
N GLY A 155 -20.44 -3.66 16.97
CA GLY A 155 -21.90 -3.58 16.95
C GLY A 155 -22.47 -2.15 17.05
N ALA A 156 -23.80 -2.04 17.09
CA ALA A 156 -24.48 -0.75 17.19
C ALA A 156 -24.26 -0.10 18.58
N GLY A 157 -23.63 1.09 18.60
CA GLY A 157 -23.36 1.86 19.82
C GLY A 157 -22.64 3.17 19.53
N GLU A 158 -22.18 3.89 20.57
CA GLU A 158 -21.42 5.15 20.40
C GLU A 158 -20.13 4.96 19.58
N GLY A 159 -19.45 3.81 19.77
CA GLY A 159 -18.30 3.42 18.96
C GLY A 159 -18.62 3.34 17.45
N ALA A 160 -19.84 2.93 17.09
CA ALA A 160 -20.26 2.91 15.69
C ALA A 160 -20.45 4.31 15.11
N ARG A 161 -20.82 5.31 15.93
CA ARG A 161 -20.94 6.71 15.48
C ARG A 161 -19.56 7.31 15.20
N ALA A 162 -18.62 7.13 16.12
CA ALA A 162 -17.23 7.57 15.95
C ALA A 162 -16.60 6.92 14.70
N LEU A 163 -16.82 5.61 14.52
CA LEU A 163 -16.31 4.86 13.37
C LEU A 163 -16.86 5.36 12.04
N ARG A 164 -18.14 5.76 11.97
CA ARG A 164 -18.72 6.38 10.76
C ARG A 164 -18.05 7.71 10.41
N TRP A 165 -17.76 8.53 11.41
CA TRP A 165 -17.05 9.79 11.19
C TRP A 165 -15.61 9.57 10.75
N ALA A 166 -14.90 8.62 11.37
CA ALA A 166 -13.55 8.24 10.97
C ALA A 166 -13.51 7.73 9.52
N LEU A 167 -14.46 6.88 9.12
CA LEU A 167 -14.58 6.41 7.72
C LEU A 167 -14.78 7.57 6.75
N ARG A 168 -15.69 8.50 7.07
CA ARG A 168 -15.94 9.69 6.25
C ARG A 168 -14.70 10.57 6.13
N ALA A 169 -13.93 10.71 7.22
CA ALA A 169 -12.69 11.48 7.23
C ALA A 169 -11.57 10.82 6.41
N ALA A 170 -11.48 9.48 6.40
CA ALA A 170 -10.50 8.73 5.60
C ALA A 170 -10.86 8.68 4.10
N THR A 171 -12.14 8.84 3.75
CA THR A 171 -12.66 8.66 2.38
C THR A 171 -11.97 9.59 1.34
N PRO A 172 -11.77 10.90 1.58
CA PRO A 172 -11.11 11.77 0.60
C PRO A 172 -9.68 11.35 0.27
N GLY A 173 -8.90 10.96 1.30
CA GLY A 173 -7.53 10.49 1.09
C GLY A 173 -7.47 9.15 0.37
N TRP A 174 -8.40 8.24 0.70
CA TRP A 174 -8.58 6.98 -0.04
C TRP A 174 -8.92 7.24 -1.52
N LEU A 175 -9.88 8.12 -1.82
CA LEU A 175 -10.25 8.50 -3.19
C LEU A 175 -9.07 9.10 -3.95
N LEU A 176 -8.35 10.04 -3.34
CA LEU A 176 -7.14 10.63 -3.92
C LEU A 176 -6.13 9.54 -4.29
N LYS A 177 -5.92 8.56 -3.41
CA LYS A 177 -5.00 7.45 -3.68
C LYS A 177 -5.42 6.62 -4.90
N GLN A 178 -6.72 6.39 -5.12
CA GLN A 178 -7.18 5.67 -6.32
C GLN A 178 -6.96 6.48 -7.61
N VAL A 179 -7.18 7.79 -7.55
CA VAL A 179 -6.89 8.70 -8.69
C VAL A 179 -5.40 8.70 -9.00
N VAL A 180 -4.54 8.77 -7.98
CA VAL A 180 -3.08 8.72 -8.12
C VAL A 180 -2.63 7.38 -8.69
N ASN A 181 -3.15 6.25 -8.20
CA ASN A 181 -2.80 4.93 -8.72
C ASN A 181 -3.17 4.81 -10.22
N THR A 182 -4.31 5.36 -10.64
CA THR A 182 -4.69 5.43 -12.05
C THR A 182 -3.73 6.30 -12.85
N ALA A 183 -3.43 7.49 -12.38
CA ALA A 183 -2.49 8.40 -13.02
C ALA A 183 -1.09 7.79 -13.16
N GLN A 184 -0.63 7.07 -12.12
CA GLN A 184 0.63 6.36 -12.09
C GLN A 184 0.67 5.23 -13.12
N LEU A 185 -0.42 4.45 -13.24
CA LEU A 185 -0.55 3.42 -14.26
C LEU A 185 -0.49 4.00 -15.67
N CYS A 186 -1.30 5.02 -15.96
CA CYS A 186 -1.34 5.66 -17.27
C CYS A 186 0.01 6.29 -17.64
N SER A 187 0.65 7.00 -16.70
CA SER A 187 1.96 7.60 -16.92
C SER A 187 3.03 6.55 -17.17
N ALA A 188 3.02 5.44 -16.42
CA ALA A 188 3.98 4.36 -16.62
C ALA A 188 3.81 3.69 -18.00
N LEU A 189 2.58 3.44 -18.43
CA LEU A 189 2.29 2.84 -19.73
C LEU A 189 2.66 3.76 -20.90
N ALA A 190 2.35 5.06 -20.79
CA ALA A 190 2.69 6.05 -21.82
C ALA A 190 4.21 6.14 -22.02
N ASP A 191 4.97 6.13 -20.93
CA ASP A 191 6.43 6.13 -20.98
C ASP A 191 6.98 4.86 -21.61
N ILE A 192 6.46 3.69 -21.25
CA ILE A 192 6.88 2.41 -21.86
C ILE A 192 6.61 2.44 -23.38
N ALA A 193 5.40 2.83 -23.79
CA ALA A 193 5.03 2.91 -25.20
C ALA A 193 5.90 3.91 -26.00
N THR A 194 6.25 5.05 -25.39
CA THR A 194 7.12 6.05 -26.02
C THR A 194 8.53 5.51 -26.24
N ASN A 195 9.05 4.73 -25.29
CA ASN A 195 10.37 4.10 -25.42
C ASN A 195 10.36 2.97 -26.44
N ASP A 196 9.30 2.17 -26.51
CA ASP A 196 9.17 1.11 -27.52
C ASP A 196 9.08 1.67 -28.95
N ALA A 197 8.58 2.91 -29.10
CA ALA A 197 8.50 3.62 -30.37
C ALA A 197 9.79 4.38 -30.74
N ALA A 198 10.79 4.45 -29.85
CA ALA A 198 12.06 5.11 -30.14
C ALA A 198 12.93 4.24 -31.07
N PRO A 199 13.47 4.78 -32.18
CA PRO A 199 14.24 4.03 -33.16
C PRO A 199 15.62 3.56 -32.65
#